data_AF-A0A5J6GBJ5-F1
#
_entry.id   AF-A0A5J6GBJ5-F1
#
_cell.length_a   1.000
_cell.length_b   1.000
_cell.length_c   1.000
_cell.angle_alpha   90.00
_cell.angle_beta   90.00
_cell.angle_gamma   90.00
#
_symmetry.space_group_name_H-M   'P 1'
#
loop_
_entity.id
_entity.type
_entity.pdbx_description
1 polymer ?
#
loop_
_entity_poly.entity_id
_entity_poly.type
_entity_poly.pdbx_seq_one_letter_code
_entity_poly.pdbx_strand_id
1 'polypeptide(L)' 'MGDDCFGDTDTGTGRSTANDPAPAPVPDEPLAECVLCRAPTEYPESHKGITLCPVCEWQEAQRTACSG' A
#
# COMPACT_ATOMS: atom_id res chain seq x y z
N MET A 1 45.96 2.18 11.08
CA MET A 1 46.43 3.59 11.06
C MET A 1 46.51 3.96 9.58
N GLY A 2 45.71 4.92 9.13
CA GLY A 2 45.35 5.12 7.70
C GLY A 2 43.87 4.74 7.53
N ASP A 3 42.96 5.57 7.03
CA ASP A 3 43.14 6.75 6.18
C ASP A 3 41.88 7.65 6.35
N ASP A 4 42.07 8.83 6.95
CA ASP A 4 41.11 9.94 6.92
C ASP A 4 41.28 10.66 5.58
N CYS A 5 40.53 10.24 4.56
CA CYS A 5 40.44 10.94 3.28
C CYS A 5 38.97 10.99 2.82
N PHE A 6 38.50 12.23 2.57
CA PHE A 6 37.20 12.70 2.06
C PHE A 6 36.13 12.95 3.14
N GLY A 7 35.85 14.17 3.58
CA GLY A 7 36.05 15.48 2.95
C GLY A 7 34.85 15.83 2.05
N ASP A 8 33.82 16.40 2.69
CA ASP A 8 32.76 17.30 2.19
C ASP A 8 32.23 17.09 0.76
N THR A 9 31.00 16.60 0.64
CA THR A 9 30.14 17.04 -0.46
C THR A 9 28.66 17.03 -0.08
N ASP A 10 28.19 18.24 0.16
CA ASP A 10 26.94 18.84 -0.28
C ASP A 10 25.61 18.30 0.24
N THR A 11 24.93 19.23 0.90
CA THR A 11 23.49 19.25 1.14
C THR A 11 22.75 19.13 -0.19
N GLY A 12 22.52 17.90 -0.63
CA GLY A 12 21.54 17.58 -1.65
C GLY A 12 20.12 17.67 -1.11
N THR A 13 19.70 18.87 -0.68
CA THR A 13 18.26 19.22 -0.62
C THR A 13 17.75 19.35 -2.05
N GLY A 14 17.68 18.23 -2.74
CA GLY A 14 16.88 18.06 -3.95
C GLY A 14 15.46 17.81 -3.53
N ARG A 15 14.71 18.88 -3.25
CA ARG A 15 13.27 18.83 -3.04
C ARG A 15 12.59 18.35 -4.33
N SER A 16 12.48 17.04 -4.50
CA SER A 16 11.52 16.45 -5.45
C SER A 16 10.17 16.33 -4.75
N THR A 17 9.55 17.47 -4.43
CA THR A 17 8.12 17.52 -4.10
C THR A 17 7.36 17.86 -5.37
N ALA A 18 7.10 16.85 -6.18
CA ALA A 18 6.00 16.88 -7.14
C ALA A 18 5.64 15.45 -7.58
N ASN A 19 5.47 14.56 -6.60
CA ASN A 19 4.39 13.58 -6.73
C ASN A 19 3.29 14.15 -5.85
N ASP A 20 2.58 15.14 -6.39
CA ASP A 20 1.30 15.54 -5.82
C ASP A 20 0.37 14.36 -6.16
N PRO A 21 -0.03 13.51 -5.21
CA PRO A 21 -1.03 12.52 -5.51
C PRO A 21 -2.29 13.32 -5.85
N ALA A 22 -2.60 13.41 -7.14
CA ALA A 22 -3.89 13.89 -7.60
C ALA A 22 -4.95 13.26 -6.68
N PRO A 23 -5.94 14.05 -6.21
CA PRO A 23 -6.87 13.58 -5.19
C PRO A 23 -7.43 12.25 -5.65
N ALA A 24 -7.07 11.19 -4.93
CA ALA A 24 -7.58 9.86 -5.23
C ALA A 24 -9.10 9.99 -5.25
N PRO A 25 -9.80 9.41 -6.24
CA PRO A 25 -11.24 9.47 -6.29
C PRO A 25 -11.75 8.97 -4.94
N VAL A 26 -12.33 9.88 -4.15
CA VAL A 26 -13.02 9.48 -2.93
C VAL A 26 -14.18 8.64 -3.41
N PRO A 27 -14.25 7.35 -3.02
CA PRO A 27 -15.39 6.54 -3.40
C PRO A 27 -16.62 7.24 -2.84
N ASP A 28 -17.56 7.59 -3.72
CA ASP A 28 -18.83 8.22 -3.34
C ASP A 28 -19.73 7.25 -2.57
N GLU A 29 -19.42 5.96 -2.66
CA GLU A 29 -20.05 4.88 -1.94
C GLU A 29 -19.22 4.43 -0.73
N PRO A 30 -19.87 3.97 0.34
CA PRO A 30 -19.18 3.38 1.47
C PRO A 30 -18.30 2.20 1.00
N LEU A 31 -17.07 2.18 1.48
CA LEU A 31 -16.15 1.06 1.27
C LEU A 31 -16.70 -0.17 1.97
N ALA A 32 -16.66 -1.31 1.29
CA ALA A 32 -17.06 -2.57 1.91
C ALA A 32 -16.16 -2.87 3.11
N GLU A 33 -16.71 -3.45 4.18
CA GLU A 33 -15.95 -3.93 5.32
C GLU A 33 -15.51 -5.40 5.10
N CYS A 34 -14.23 -5.68 5.33
CA CYS A 34 -13.74 -7.06 5.24
C CYS A 34 -14.30 -7.91 6.38
N VAL A 35 -14.83 -9.10 6.08
CA VAL A 35 -15.44 -9.98 7.09
C VAL A 35 -14.42 -10.58 8.09
N LEU A 36 -13.13 -10.61 7.75
CA LEU A 36 -12.07 -11.16 8.59
C LEU A 36 -11.44 -10.11 9.52
N CYS A 37 -11.07 -8.95 8.97
CA CYS A 37 -10.35 -7.91 9.70
C CYS A 37 -11.18 -6.67 10.04
N ARG A 38 -12.44 -6.58 9.56
CA ARG A 38 -13.36 -5.45 9.74
C ARG A 38 -12.78 -4.09 9.30
N ALA A 39 -11.72 -4.10 8.50
CA ALA A 39 -11.15 -2.90 7.92
C ALA A 39 -11.93 -2.50 6.66
N PRO A 40 -12.07 -1.19 6.38
CA PRO A 40 -12.59 -0.72 5.11
C PRO A 40 -11.66 -1.17 3.98
N THR A 41 -12.23 -1.79 2.96
CA THR A 41 -11.48 -2.28 1.79
C THR A 41 -11.23 -1.13 0.80
N GLU A 42 -10.44 -1.37 -0.24
CA GLU A 42 -10.31 -0.41 -1.36
C GLU A 42 -11.50 -0.49 -2.34
N TYR A 43 -12.42 -1.44 -2.14
CA TYR A 43 -13.56 -1.67 -3.01
C TYR A 43 -14.85 -1.06 -2.44
N PRO A 44 -15.67 -0.42 -3.28
CA PRO A 44 -16.99 0.07 -2.86
C PRO A 44 -17.94 -1.10 -2.55
N GLU A 45 -18.94 -0.89 -1.68
CA GLU A 45 -19.98 -1.89 -1.36
C GLU A 45 -20.71 -2.43 -2.61
N SER A 46 -20.77 -1.65 -3.68
CA SER A 46 -21.35 -2.07 -4.98
C SER A 46 -20.52 -3.12 -5.72
N HIS A 47 -19.27 -3.39 -5.32
CA HIS A 47 -18.42 -4.40 -5.94
C HIS A 47 -18.85 -5.82 -5.51
N LYS A 48 -19.85 -6.36 -6.21
CA LYS A 48 -20.44 -7.67 -5.89
C LYS A 48 -19.48 -8.82 -6.21
N GLY A 49 -19.05 -9.54 -5.18
CA GLY A 49 -18.40 -10.85 -5.32
C GLY A 49 -17.23 -11.12 -4.39
N ILE A 50 -16.66 -10.08 -3.77
CA ILE A 50 -15.47 -10.19 -2.91
C ILE A 50 -15.82 -9.63 -1.53
N THR A 51 -15.97 -10.51 -0.54
CA THR A 51 -16.22 -10.15 0.87
C THR A 51 -14.93 -9.97 1.69
N LEU A 52 -13.77 -10.20 1.05
CA LEU A 52 -12.44 -10.12 1.65
C LEU A 52 -11.70 -8.89 1.11
N CYS A 53 -10.90 -8.24 1.94
CA CYS A 53 -9.97 -7.23 1.43
C CYS A 53 -8.87 -7.88 0.57
N PRO A 54 -8.25 -7.13 -0.36
CA PRO A 54 -7.21 -7.68 -1.25
C PRO A 54 -6.01 -8.28 -0.50
N VAL A 55 -5.72 -7.77 0.69
CA VAL A 55 -4.70 -8.35 1.59
C VAL A 55 -5.10 -9.73 2.09
N CYS A 56 -6.35 -9.92 2.53
CA CYS A 56 -6.85 -11.21 3.00
C CYS A 56 -7.01 -12.20 1.84
N GLU A 57 -7.47 -11.75 0.68
CA GLU A 57 -7.59 -12.58 -0.52
C GLU A 57 -6.24 -13.15 -0.95
N TRP A 58 -5.20 -12.32 -1.00
CA TRP A 58 -3.84 -12.79 -1.31
C TRP A 58 -3.26 -13.73 -0.26
N GLN A 59 -3.57 -13.51 1.03
CA GLN A 59 -3.14 -14.42 2.09
C GLN A 59 -3.76 -15.81 1.95
N GLU A 60 -5.06 -15.89 1.65
CA GLU A 60 -5.74 -17.18 1.43
C GLU A 60 -5.19 -17.91 0.20
N ALA A 61 -4.93 -17.17 -0.89
CA ALA A 61 -4.28 -17.70 -2.08
C ALA A 61 -2.87 -18.24 -1.77
N GLN A 62 -2.06 -17.50 -1.01
CA GLN A 62 -0.72 -17.96 -0.59
C GLN A 62 -0.76 -19.19 0.32
N ARG A 63 -1.69 -19.26 1.28
CA ARG A 63 -1.80 -20.44 2.15
C ARG A 63 -2.12 -21.70 1.35
N THR A 64 -2.99 -21.57 0.35
CA THR A 64 -3.30 -22.66 -0.58
C THR A 64 -2.10 -23.02 -1.46
N ALA A 65 -1.32 -22.03 -1.91
CA ALA A 65 -0.13 -22.27 -2.73
C ALA A 65 1.05 -22.91 -1.96
N CYS A 66 1.22 -22.57 -0.68
CA CYS A 66 2.34 -23.04 0.16
C CYS A 66 2.02 -24.29 1.01
N SER A 67 0.87 -24.95 0.79
CA SER A 67 0.49 -26.19 1.48
C SER A 67 0.74 -27.47 0.67
N GLY A 68 1.66 -27.38 -0.30
CA GLY A 68 2.13 -28.50 -1.12
C GLY A 68 3.18 -29.38 -0.45
#